data_AF-A0A1W9RK38-F1
#
_entry.id   AF-A0A1W9RK38-F1
#
_cell.length_a   1.000
_cell.length_b   1.000
_cell.length_c   1.000
_cell.angle_alpha   90.00
_cell.angle_beta   90.00
_cell.angle_gamma   90.00
#
_symmetry.space_group_name_H-M   'P 1'
#
loop_
_entity.id
_entity.type
_entity.pdbx_description
1 polymer ?
#
loop_
_entity_poly.entity_id
_entity_poly.type
_entity_poly.pdbx_seq_one_letter_code
_entity_poly.pdbx_strand_id
1 'polypeptide(L)'
;MARRVAAVDSLRGIENILLLSAGDYSGDPGIIDMYRSKFLAGLMVRMGYDAVGVGERELNYGIRTLEDERSTGLPLLCSNLYLNGKPAFSKAIVKTVGGIRVGVFSLLAYEPREKFGFEIEDPDSTARVVLKELRRKSDIVILLAHMTRERLKELIPSLSGVDLIIRGHELETDKIKGSCVDTVGGAFEDMGIPVYFAGDRGRFIGKIKLSWSSDSGLKIEKNELINLGPSFSSDSTTARKLTNFLRKEAVRYRELKLRKLVSRDEKTGKIRERYLGINVCARCHSDVYKSYIMTPHFRAFTALTSGHDENKAECLICHTTGYGQFSGYSRDMEEKKGINLRGVQCEECHGPGTMHARDGSYAESARKSCTRCHTSKWSPDFDFEKYWEKVKHK
;
A
#
# COMPACT_ATOMS: atom_id res chain seq x y z
N MET A 1 9.90 5.62 13.78
CA MET A 1 8.91 6.39 14.57
C MET A 1 9.17 6.44 16.08
N ALA A 2 9.31 5.33 16.83
CA ALA A 2 9.50 5.42 18.29
C ALA A 2 10.73 6.25 18.73
N ARG A 3 11.84 6.14 17.99
CA ARG A 3 13.01 7.02 18.16
C ARG A 3 12.75 8.47 17.77
N ARG A 4 11.94 8.70 16.73
CA ARG A 4 11.55 10.04 16.29
C ARG A 4 10.70 10.74 17.36
N VAL A 5 9.76 10.02 17.98
CA VAL A 5 9.02 10.53 19.14
C VAL A 5 9.98 10.91 20.25
N ALA A 6 10.90 10.01 20.66
CA ALA A 6 11.87 10.33 21.70
C ALA A 6 12.75 11.54 21.37
N ALA A 7 13.17 11.67 20.10
CA ALA A 7 13.95 12.80 19.63
C ALA A 7 13.16 14.11 19.60
N VAL A 8 11.87 14.08 19.24
CA VAL A 8 11.01 15.27 19.30
C VAL A 8 10.73 15.63 20.76
N ASP A 9 10.44 14.64 21.61
CA ASP A 9 10.17 14.84 23.04
C ASP A 9 11.40 15.43 23.76
N SER A 10 12.62 15.03 23.39
CA SER A 10 13.85 15.63 23.95
C SER A 10 14.07 17.09 23.54
N LEU A 11 13.36 17.57 22.52
CA LEU A 11 13.41 18.96 22.07
C LEU A 11 12.27 19.82 22.62
N ARG A 12 11.27 19.24 23.34
CA ARG A 12 10.10 19.97 23.85
C ARG A 12 10.40 21.02 24.92
N GLY A 13 11.60 21.01 25.49
CA GLY A 13 12.08 22.06 26.41
C GLY A 13 12.72 23.26 25.70
N ILE A 14 12.88 23.22 24.37
CA ILE A 14 13.38 24.33 23.58
C ILE A 14 12.23 25.29 23.31
N GLU A 15 12.36 26.53 23.76
CA GLU A 15 11.43 27.59 23.40
C GLU A 15 11.52 27.88 21.90
N ASN A 16 10.38 28.24 21.29
CA ASN A 16 10.30 28.72 19.90
C ASN A 16 10.67 27.67 18.82
N ILE A 17 10.11 26.47 18.92
CA ILE A 17 10.31 25.38 17.94
C ILE A 17 9.16 25.28 16.92
N LEU A 18 9.50 24.97 15.67
CA LEU A 18 8.57 24.52 14.63
C LEU A 18 8.93 23.11 14.17
N LEU A 19 7.95 22.22 14.12
CA LEU A 19 8.09 20.85 13.64
C LEU A 19 7.36 20.69 12.30
N LEU A 20 8.14 20.54 11.23
CA LEU A 20 7.65 20.55 9.86
C LEU A 20 7.96 19.24 9.15
N SER A 21 7.11 18.84 8.21
CA SER A 21 7.36 17.71 7.30
C SER A 21 7.06 18.13 5.86
N ALA A 22 7.94 17.75 4.93
CA ALA A 22 7.71 18.02 3.52
C ALA A 22 6.79 16.99 2.82
N GLY A 23 6.23 15.99 3.53
CA GLY A 23 5.37 14.94 2.95
C GLY A 23 6.06 13.58 2.83
N ASP A 24 5.41 12.63 2.13
CA ASP A 24 5.77 11.22 1.96
C ASP A 24 6.00 10.47 3.28
N TYR A 25 5.09 10.66 4.23
CA TYR A 25 5.04 9.78 5.40
C TYR A 25 4.31 8.46 5.09
N SER A 26 3.59 8.40 3.98
CA SER A 26 2.84 7.26 3.49
C SER A 26 3.69 6.24 2.73
N GLY A 27 3.21 4.98 2.75
CA GLY A 27 3.83 3.87 2.02
C GLY A 27 3.29 3.67 0.60
N ASP A 28 3.70 2.56 0.01
CA ASP A 28 3.29 2.12 -1.33
C ASP A 28 1.78 1.84 -1.42
N PRO A 29 1.16 1.87 -2.61
CA PRO A 29 -0.25 1.56 -2.76
C PRO A 29 -0.63 0.19 -2.18
N GLY A 30 -1.65 0.17 -1.32
CA GLY A 30 -2.12 -1.08 -0.70
C GLY A 30 -2.86 -0.88 0.62
N ILE A 31 -3.79 -1.79 0.93
CA ILE A 31 -4.61 -1.67 2.14
C ILE A 31 -3.79 -1.77 3.44
N ILE A 32 -2.69 -2.50 3.44
CA ILE A 32 -1.80 -2.62 4.61
C ILE A 32 -1.10 -1.30 4.86
N ASP A 33 -0.42 -0.77 3.84
CA ASP A 33 0.29 0.49 3.94
C ASP A 33 -0.64 1.68 4.21
N MET A 34 -1.90 1.63 3.76
CA MET A 34 -2.94 2.59 4.19
C MET A 34 -3.13 2.60 5.72
N TYR A 35 -3.20 1.43 6.38
CA TYR A 35 -3.29 1.37 7.84
C TYR A 35 -2.01 1.87 8.52
N ARG A 36 -0.84 1.66 7.90
CA ARG A 36 0.43 2.22 8.38
C ARG A 36 0.41 3.73 8.30
N SER A 37 0.03 4.32 7.16
CA SER A 37 -0.13 5.76 6.99
C SER A 37 -1.01 6.36 8.08
N LYS A 38 -2.21 5.80 8.31
CA LYS A 38 -3.10 6.27 9.40
C LYS A 38 -2.45 6.20 10.78
N PHE A 39 -1.68 5.14 11.07
CA PHE A 39 -0.94 5.02 12.32
C PHE A 39 0.19 6.07 12.43
N LEU A 40 0.92 6.32 11.35
CA LEU A 40 1.98 7.31 11.29
C LEU A 40 1.43 8.73 11.44
N ALA A 41 0.35 9.07 10.74
CA ALA A 41 -0.40 10.31 10.88
C ALA A 41 -0.79 10.57 12.35
N GLY A 42 -1.37 9.57 13.03
CA GLY A 42 -1.70 9.68 14.45
C GLY A 42 -0.48 9.94 15.36
N LEU A 43 0.68 9.39 15.03
CA LEU A 43 1.92 9.70 15.75
C LEU A 43 2.43 11.12 15.44
N MET A 44 2.24 11.63 14.22
CA MET A 44 2.57 13.01 13.86
C MET A 44 1.69 14.02 14.60
N VAL A 45 0.39 13.74 14.72
CA VAL A 45 -0.51 14.53 15.59
C VAL A 45 0.00 14.54 17.03
N ARG A 46 0.35 13.38 17.60
CA ARG A 46 0.89 13.31 18.96
C ARG A 46 2.22 14.07 19.12
N MET A 47 3.09 13.99 18.12
CA MET A 47 4.37 14.70 18.14
C MET A 47 4.18 16.22 18.11
N GLY A 48 3.02 16.70 17.63
CA GLY A 48 2.69 18.12 17.56
C GLY A 48 3.36 18.79 16.37
N TYR A 49 3.30 18.14 15.20
CA TYR A 49 3.70 18.81 13.95
C TYR A 49 2.90 20.11 13.78
N ASP A 50 3.54 21.14 13.22
CA ASP A 50 2.93 22.44 12.93
C ASP A 50 2.37 22.50 11.52
N ALA A 51 3.07 21.87 10.57
CA ALA A 51 2.62 21.69 9.20
C ALA A 51 3.21 20.41 8.60
N VAL A 52 2.39 19.73 7.83
CA VAL A 52 2.75 18.52 7.08
C VAL A 52 2.36 18.74 5.63
N GLY A 53 3.38 18.91 4.77
CA GLY A 53 3.21 18.91 3.33
C GLY A 53 2.60 17.60 2.83
N VAL A 54 1.96 17.64 1.67
CA VAL A 54 1.43 16.45 0.99
C VAL A 54 2.42 16.02 -0.09
N GLY A 55 2.88 14.77 -0.03
CA GLY A 55 3.64 14.13 -1.09
C GLY A 55 2.76 13.26 -2.00
N GLU A 56 3.33 12.70 -3.07
CA GLU A 56 2.58 11.83 -3.96
C GLU A 56 2.11 10.55 -3.27
N ARG A 57 2.86 10.06 -2.27
CA ARG A 57 2.52 8.78 -1.61
C ARG A 57 1.28 8.88 -0.74
N GLU A 58 1.00 10.07 -0.22
CA GLU A 58 -0.25 10.36 0.49
C GLU A 58 -1.48 10.22 -0.42
N LEU A 59 -1.32 10.48 -1.72
CA LEU A 59 -2.40 10.41 -2.72
C LEU A 59 -2.72 8.98 -3.18
N ASN A 60 -1.84 8.00 -2.89
CA ASN A 60 -2.03 6.58 -3.24
C ASN A 60 -3.33 5.96 -2.73
N TYR A 61 -3.91 6.52 -1.66
CA TYR A 61 -5.13 6.00 -1.02
C TYR A 61 -6.36 6.88 -1.28
N GLY A 62 -6.25 7.81 -2.24
CA GLY A 62 -7.28 8.78 -2.58
C GLY A 62 -7.42 9.91 -1.56
N ILE A 63 -7.91 11.06 -2.04
CA ILE A 63 -8.00 12.31 -1.28
C ILE A 63 -8.82 12.18 0.01
N ARG A 64 -9.83 11.31 0.03
CA ARG A 64 -10.67 11.06 1.22
C ARG A 64 -9.87 10.55 2.42
N THR A 65 -8.84 9.75 2.19
CA THR A 65 -7.98 9.25 3.27
C THR A 65 -7.24 10.41 3.95
N LEU A 66 -6.81 11.40 3.16
CA LEU A 66 -6.16 12.60 3.69
C LEU A 66 -7.15 13.54 4.38
N GLU A 67 -8.39 13.63 3.89
CA GLU A 67 -9.48 14.34 4.59
C GLU A 67 -9.76 13.72 5.97
N ASP A 68 -9.80 12.38 6.07
CA ASP A 68 -9.91 11.66 7.34
C ASP A 68 -8.74 12.02 8.26
N GLU A 69 -7.50 11.96 7.78
CA GLU A 69 -6.30 12.25 8.58
C GLU A 69 -6.28 13.71 9.06
N ARG A 70 -6.66 14.65 8.21
CA ARG A 70 -6.88 16.06 8.59
C ARG A 70 -7.91 16.19 9.71
N SER A 71 -9.02 15.44 9.63
CA SER A 71 -10.08 15.48 10.66
C SER A 71 -9.60 14.99 12.03
N THR A 72 -8.53 14.19 12.08
CA THR A 72 -7.88 13.78 13.34
C THR A 72 -6.96 14.84 13.96
N GLY A 73 -6.81 16.00 13.30
CA GLY A 73 -5.95 17.10 13.73
C GLY A 73 -4.57 17.10 13.09
N LEU A 74 -4.31 16.27 12.07
CA LEU A 74 -3.06 16.36 11.31
C LEU A 74 -3.04 17.67 10.50
N PRO A 75 -2.04 18.55 10.67
CA PRO A 75 -2.03 19.85 10.00
C PRO A 75 -1.51 19.73 8.56
N LEU A 76 -2.33 19.07 7.72
CA LEU A 76 -2.03 18.92 6.30
C LEU A 76 -2.05 20.29 5.59
N LEU A 77 -1.02 20.51 4.77
CA LEU A 77 -0.78 21.74 4.05
C LEU A 77 -0.43 21.41 2.60
N CYS A 78 -1.15 21.99 1.63
CA CYS A 78 -0.82 21.88 0.22
C CYS A 78 -1.50 23.02 -0.55
N SER A 79 -0.71 23.89 -1.16
CA SER A 79 -1.23 25.12 -1.78
C SER A 79 -1.87 24.89 -3.14
N ASN A 80 -1.39 23.88 -3.86
CA ASN A 80 -1.72 23.62 -5.25
C ASN A 80 -2.53 22.33 -5.45
N LEU A 81 -3.14 21.77 -4.39
CA LEU A 81 -4.01 20.60 -4.49
C LEU A 81 -5.46 21.00 -4.31
N TYR A 82 -6.30 20.60 -5.27
CA TYR A 82 -7.70 20.99 -5.35
C TYR A 82 -8.62 19.77 -5.47
N LEU A 83 -9.80 19.90 -4.88
CA LEU A 83 -10.89 18.93 -4.95
C LEU A 83 -12.13 19.68 -5.40
N ASN A 84 -12.67 19.31 -6.57
CA ASN A 84 -13.86 19.94 -7.16
C ASN A 84 -13.73 21.48 -7.27
N GLY A 85 -12.59 21.98 -7.76
CA GLY A 85 -12.33 23.41 -7.95
C GLY A 85 -12.09 24.20 -6.65
N LYS A 86 -11.99 23.56 -5.49
CA LYS A 86 -11.68 24.20 -4.20
C LYS A 86 -10.37 23.65 -3.63
N PRO A 87 -9.59 24.46 -2.88
CA PRO A 87 -8.39 23.96 -2.22
C PRO A 87 -8.72 22.79 -1.30
N ALA A 88 -8.02 21.66 -1.46
CA ALA A 88 -8.26 20.46 -0.67
C ALA A 88 -7.82 20.64 0.79
N PHE A 89 -6.74 21.39 1.00
CA PHE A 89 -6.16 21.69 2.30
C PHE A 89 -5.89 23.19 2.46
N SER A 90 -5.46 23.58 3.66
CA SER A 90 -4.96 24.93 3.87
C SER A 90 -3.77 25.19 2.94
N LYS A 91 -3.76 26.36 2.29
CA LYS A 91 -2.67 26.74 1.38
C LYS A 91 -1.42 27.16 2.15
N ALA A 92 -1.60 27.92 3.21
CA ALA A 92 -0.53 28.41 4.06
C ALA A 92 -1.01 28.54 5.51
N ILE A 93 -0.06 28.59 6.44
CA ILE A 93 -0.27 29.00 7.83
C ILE A 93 0.68 30.14 8.16
N VAL A 94 0.31 30.95 9.15
CA VAL A 94 1.21 31.92 9.78
C VAL A 94 1.21 31.63 11.27
N LYS A 95 2.38 31.40 11.84
CA LYS A 95 2.55 31.13 13.27
C LYS A 95 3.56 32.10 13.87
N THR A 96 3.19 32.72 15.00
CA THR A 96 4.12 33.56 15.75
C THR A 96 4.97 32.68 16.67
N VAL A 97 6.28 32.76 16.51
CA VAL A 97 7.28 31.96 17.22
C VAL A 97 8.36 32.90 17.72
N GLY A 98 8.53 33.04 19.04
CA GLY A 98 9.47 34.01 19.62
C GLY A 98 9.20 35.46 19.24
N GLY A 99 7.94 35.82 18.98
CA GLY A 99 7.55 37.16 18.49
C GLY A 99 7.70 37.35 16.98
N ILE A 100 8.24 36.37 16.24
CA ILE A 100 8.47 36.41 14.80
C ILE A 100 7.32 35.69 14.08
N ARG A 101 6.73 36.32 13.06
CA ARG A 101 5.67 35.70 12.25
C ARG A 101 6.28 34.82 11.17
N VAL A 102 6.13 33.52 11.30
CA VAL A 102 6.63 32.54 10.34
C VAL A 102 5.47 32.06 9.47
N GLY A 103 5.51 32.42 8.19
CA GLY A 103 4.63 31.90 7.15
C GLY A 103 5.15 30.58 6.63
N VAL A 104 4.29 29.57 6.53
CA VAL A 104 4.62 28.27 5.94
C VAL A 104 3.60 27.94 4.88
N PHE A 105 4.06 27.52 3.70
CA PHE A 105 3.22 26.98 2.63
C PHE A 105 3.86 25.73 2.04
N SER A 106 3.09 24.92 1.33
CA SER A 106 3.59 23.69 0.71
C SER A 106 3.20 23.62 -0.76
N LEU A 107 4.09 23.05 -1.59
CA LEU A 107 3.87 22.80 -3.00
C LEU A 107 4.23 21.34 -3.33
N LEU A 108 3.37 20.70 -4.11
CA LEU A 108 3.57 19.36 -4.64
C LEU A 108 3.81 19.45 -6.15
N ALA A 109 4.92 18.91 -6.65
CA ALA A 109 5.12 18.72 -8.09
C ALA A 109 4.99 17.24 -8.42
N TYR A 110 3.79 16.84 -8.82
CA TYR A 110 3.47 15.45 -9.15
C TYR A 110 2.43 15.42 -10.26
N GLU A 111 2.67 14.57 -11.26
CA GLU A 111 1.72 14.29 -12.33
C GLU A 111 1.07 12.93 -12.09
N PRO A 112 -0.20 12.88 -11.65
CA PRO A 112 -0.87 11.62 -11.39
C PRO A 112 -1.16 10.90 -12.72
N ARG A 113 -0.79 9.61 -12.80
CA ARG A 113 -1.07 8.77 -13.98
C ARG A 113 -2.56 8.55 -14.23
N GLU A 114 -3.38 8.64 -13.18
CA GLU A 114 -4.84 8.49 -13.23
C GLU A 114 -5.51 9.66 -12.51
N LYS A 115 -6.66 10.12 -13.02
CA LYS A 115 -7.42 11.23 -12.43
C LYS A 115 -8.25 10.74 -11.24
N PHE A 116 -7.69 10.79 -10.03
CA PHE A 116 -8.34 10.38 -8.77
C PHE A 116 -9.32 11.42 -8.20
N GLY A 117 -9.97 12.22 -9.04
CA GLY A 117 -10.93 13.24 -8.60
C GLY A 117 -10.31 14.43 -7.86
N PHE A 118 -9.00 14.61 -7.92
CA PHE A 118 -8.30 15.81 -7.48
C PHE A 118 -7.51 16.42 -8.64
N GLU A 119 -7.16 17.69 -8.50
CA GLU A 119 -6.36 18.46 -9.45
C GLU A 119 -5.13 19.02 -8.75
N ILE A 120 -3.98 18.94 -9.40
CA ILE A 120 -2.75 19.58 -8.94
C ILE A 120 -2.48 20.75 -9.87
N GLU A 121 -2.63 21.98 -9.37
CA GLU A 121 -2.28 23.19 -10.10
C GLU A 121 -0.77 23.31 -10.27
N ASP A 122 -0.35 24.02 -11.32
CA ASP A 122 1.06 24.30 -11.58
C ASP A 122 1.72 25.00 -10.36
N PRO A 123 2.83 24.46 -9.82
CA PRO A 123 3.44 25.00 -8.62
C PRO A 123 4.05 26.39 -8.83
N ASP A 124 4.48 26.76 -10.05
CA ASP A 124 5.07 28.07 -10.35
C ASP A 124 4.06 29.21 -10.20
N SER A 125 2.94 29.09 -10.90
CA SER A 125 1.83 30.03 -10.82
C SER A 125 1.24 30.07 -9.40
N THR A 126 1.09 28.91 -8.75
CA THR A 126 0.60 28.84 -7.37
C THR A 126 1.53 29.56 -6.39
N ALA A 127 2.85 29.36 -6.50
CA ALA A 127 3.83 30.02 -5.64
C ALA A 127 3.68 31.54 -5.69
N ARG A 128 3.61 32.10 -6.91
CA ARG A 128 3.46 33.55 -7.14
C ARG A 128 2.18 34.10 -6.51
N VAL A 129 1.08 33.35 -6.54
CA VAL A 129 -0.18 33.76 -5.92
C VAL A 129 -0.09 33.73 -4.41
N VAL A 130 0.38 32.63 -3.82
CA VAL A 130 0.47 32.47 -2.36
C VAL A 130 1.44 33.48 -1.74
N LEU A 131 2.59 33.72 -2.36
CA LEU A 131 3.63 34.59 -1.84
C LEU A 131 3.20 36.06 -1.75
N LYS A 132 2.36 36.54 -2.67
CA LYS A 132 1.80 37.92 -2.64
C LYS A 132 1.12 38.25 -1.31
N GLU A 133 0.42 37.29 -0.73
CA GLU A 133 -0.29 37.45 0.53
C GLU A 133 0.56 37.02 1.72
N LEU A 134 1.20 35.85 1.63
CA LEU A 134 1.90 35.23 2.75
C LEU A 134 3.08 36.09 3.23
N ARG A 135 3.86 36.67 2.30
CA ARG A 135 5.00 37.51 2.66
C ARG A 135 4.57 38.79 3.39
N ARG A 136 3.40 39.36 3.09
CA ARG A 136 2.89 40.56 3.80
C ARG A 136 2.52 40.28 5.25
N LYS A 137 2.20 39.02 5.55
CA LYS A 137 1.76 38.56 6.87
C LYS A 137 2.90 37.96 7.69
N SER A 138 4.08 37.81 7.10
CA SER A 138 5.17 37.01 7.66
C SER A 138 6.50 37.76 7.61
N ASP A 139 7.28 37.57 8.65
CA ASP A 139 8.65 38.07 8.75
C ASP A 139 9.64 37.07 8.12
N ILE A 140 9.31 35.78 8.19
CA ILE A 140 10.00 34.67 7.54
C ILE A 140 8.97 33.84 6.75
N VAL A 141 9.30 33.42 5.53
CA VAL A 141 8.50 32.51 4.73
C VAL A 141 9.27 31.22 4.45
N ILE A 142 8.68 30.09 4.83
CA ILE A 142 9.22 28.74 4.64
C ILE A 142 8.37 28.01 3.59
N LEU A 143 9.02 27.41 2.58
CA LEU A 143 8.40 26.51 1.64
C LEU A 143 8.66 25.04 2.02
N LEU A 144 7.61 24.25 2.12
CA LEU A 144 7.67 22.78 2.15
C LEU A 144 7.47 22.25 0.72
N ALA A 145 8.57 21.93 0.04
CA ALA A 145 8.58 21.55 -1.37
C ALA A 145 8.64 20.03 -1.54
N HIS A 146 7.56 19.40 -2.02
CA HIS A 146 7.55 17.99 -2.39
C HIS A 146 7.78 17.83 -3.89
N MET A 147 9.06 17.81 -4.28
CA MET A 147 9.48 17.76 -5.69
C MET A 147 10.95 17.37 -5.82
N THR A 148 11.35 16.95 -7.02
CA THR A 148 12.76 16.67 -7.34
C THR A 148 13.63 17.92 -7.20
N ARG A 149 14.94 17.73 -7.08
CA ARG A 149 15.89 18.84 -7.01
C ARG A 149 15.86 19.67 -8.29
N GLU A 150 15.73 19.03 -9.44
CA GLU A 150 15.69 19.62 -10.77
C GLU A 150 14.43 20.48 -10.91
N ARG A 151 13.27 19.94 -10.52
CA ARG A 151 12.02 20.70 -10.57
C ARG A 151 12.05 21.89 -9.63
N LEU A 152 12.68 21.75 -8.45
CA LEU A 152 12.87 22.85 -7.52
C LEU A 152 13.76 23.96 -8.13
N LYS A 153 14.85 23.60 -8.83
CA LYS A 153 15.71 24.58 -9.52
C LYS A 153 14.92 25.41 -10.53
N GLU A 154 14.06 24.77 -11.31
CA GLU A 154 13.19 25.44 -12.29
C GLU A 154 12.19 26.38 -11.62
N LEU A 155 11.73 26.05 -10.41
CA LEU A 155 10.77 26.84 -9.63
C LEU A 155 11.39 28.07 -8.95
N ILE A 156 12.71 28.11 -8.71
CA ILE A 156 13.40 29.20 -7.98
C ILE A 156 12.99 30.62 -8.45
N PRO A 157 12.89 30.94 -9.75
CA PRO A 157 12.48 32.26 -10.22
C PRO A 157 11.07 32.68 -9.77
N SER A 158 10.21 31.72 -9.43
CA SER A 158 8.85 31.93 -8.92
C SER A 158 8.79 32.05 -7.39
N LEU A 159 9.91 31.89 -6.67
CA LEU A 159 10.00 31.86 -5.20
C LEU A 159 10.52 33.14 -4.56
N SER A 160 10.44 34.28 -5.27
CA SER A 160 10.80 35.58 -4.70
C SER A 160 9.99 35.85 -3.42
N GLY A 161 10.69 36.03 -2.29
CA GLY A 161 10.08 36.22 -0.97
C GLY A 161 10.04 34.97 -0.08
N VAL A 162 10.57 33.83 -0.53
CA VAL A 162 10.86 32.65 0.31
C VAL A 162 12.24 32.78 0.93
N ASP A 163 12.37 32.55 2.23
CA ASP A 163 13.65 32.65 2.96
C ASP A 163 14.29 31.28 3.25
N LEU A 164 13.50 30.21 3.27
CA LEU A 164 13.96 28.85 3.58
C LEU A 164 13.10 27.80 2.87
N ILE A 165 13.73 26.76 2.34
CA ILE A 165 13.04 25.63 1.72
C ILE A 165 13.38 24.34 2.46
N ILE A 166 12.35 23.57 2.82
CA ILE A 166 12.48 22.19 3.28
C ILE A 166 11.96 21.30 2.17
N ARG A 167 12.87 20.58 1.52
CA ARG A 167 12.55 19.71 0.38
C ARG A 167 12.18 18.31 0.88
N GLY A 168 11.22 17.68 0.21
CA GLY A 168 10.92 16.24 0.24
C GLY A 168 11.15 15.62 -1.14
N HIS A 169 10.66 14.40 -1.35
CA HIS A 169 10.80 13.63 -2.61
C HIS A 169 12.26 13.21 -2.94
N GLU A 170 12.47 11.96 -3.30
CA GLU A 170 13.78 11.42 -3.71
C GLU A 170 13.71 10.92 -5.14
N LEU A 171 14.79 11.09 -5.90
CA LEU A 171 14.94 10.42 -7.20
C LEU A 171 15.37 8.96 -6.97
N GLU A 172 14.86 8.05 -7.79
CA GLU A 172 15.38 6.68 -7.99
C GLU A 172 16.80 6.67 -8.61
N THR A 173 17.76 7.44 -8.10
CA THR A 173 19.16 7.33 -8.53
C THR A 173 19.84 6.18 -7.80
N ASP A 174 19.36 4.96 -8.05
CA ASP A 174 20.06 3.68 -7.84
C ASP A 174 21.29 3.52 -8.77
N LYS A 175 21.88 4.63 -9.25
CA LYS A 175 23.11 4.64 -10.07
C LYS A 175 24.32 5.22 -9.36
N ILE A 176 24.19 5.86 -8.20
CA ILE A 176 25.34 6.22 -7.37
C ILE A 176 25.47 5.18 -6.26
N LYS A 177 26.09 4.04 -6.60
CA LYS A 177 26.64 3.13 -5.59
C LYS A 177 27.62 3.94 -4.73
N GLY A 178 27.21 4.22 -3.49
CA GLY A 178 28.16 4.59 -2.43
C GLY A 178 28.06 5.98 -1.85
N SER A 179 27.05 6.80 -2.19
CA SER A 179 26.85 8.00 -1.39
C SER A 179 25.40 8.45 -1.38
N CYS A 180 24.83 8.52 -0.17
CA CYS A 180 23.69 9.38 0.14
C CYS A 180 24.13 10.86 0.02
N VAL A 181 24.69 11.28 -1.14
CA VAL A 181 25.32 12.60 -1.30
C VAL A 181 24.31 13.73 -1.08
N ASP A 182 23.04 13.49 -1.42
CA ASP A 182 21.96 14.48 -1.25
C ASP A 182 21.47 14.62 0.21
N THR A 183 21.97 13.83 1.16
CA THR A 183 21.41 13.75 2.53
C THR A 183 22.05 14.67 3.55
N VAL A 184 22.92 15.62 3.19
CA VAL A 184 23.58 16.47 4.19
C VAL A 184 23.06 17.90 4.11
N GLY A 185 22.52 18.39 5.24
CA GLY A 185 21.83 19.67 5.38
C GLY A 185 22.71 20.92 5.19
N GLY A 186 23.32 21.06 4.02
CA GLY A 186 23.89 22.31 3.55
C GLY A 186 22.89 23.06 2.68
N ALA A 187 23.03 24.39 2.59
CA ALA A 187 22.41 25.14 1.52
C ALA A 187 22.88 24.54 0.19
N PHE A 188 21.94 24.22 -0.71
CA PHE A 188 22.30 23.79 -2.06
C PHE A 188 22.94 25.01 -2.74
N GLU A 189 24.26 24.97 -2.95
CA GLU A 189 25.12 26.16 -3.17
C GLU A 189 24.80 27.02 -4.42
N ASP A 190 23.83 26.64 -5.26
CA ASP A 190 23.53 27.35 -6.52
C ASP A 190 22.09 27.90 -6.62
N MET A 191 21.27 27.79 -5.58
CA MET A 191 19.84 28.18 -5.66
C MET A 191 19.52 29.57 -5.10
N GLY A 192 20.47 30.24 -4.43
CA GLY A 192 20.27 31.56 -3.83
C GLY A 192 19.32 31.60 -2.60
N ILE A 193 18.66 30.50 -2.28
CA ILE A 193 17.79 30.32 -1.11
C ILE A 193 18.30 29.10 -0.34
N PRO A 194 18.45 29.15 1.00
CA PRO A 194 18.79 27.99 1.79
C PRO A 194 17.76 26.86 1.62
N VAL A 195 18.21 25.69 1.18
CA VAL A 195 17.36 24.51 0.98
C VAL A 195 17.89 23.35 1.83
N TYR A 196 17.02 22.63 2.52
CA TYR A 196 17.38 21.51 3.41
C TYR A 196 16.60 20.25 3.07
N PHE A 197 17.25 19.10 3.27
CA PHE A 197 16.66 17.76 3.12
C PHE A 197 17.13 16.88 4.28
N ALA A 198 16.21 16.10 4.87
CA ALA A 198 16.49 15.28 6.05
C ALA A 198 16.55 13.77 5.74
N GLY A 199 16.83 13.40 4.48
CA GLY A 199 16.91 12.02 4.04
C GLY A 199 15.58 11.28 3.98
N ASP A 200 15.66 9.98 3.72
CA ASP A 200 14.53 9.09 3.51
C ASP A 200 14.26 8.16 4.72
N ARG A 201 13.10 7.47 4.69
CA ARG A 201 12.70 6.39 5.62
C ARG A 201 12.70 6.77 7.10
N GLY A 202 12.74 8.06 7.39
CA GLY A 202 12.78 8.61 8.74
C GLY A 202 13.98 8.20 9.60
N ARG A 203 15.13 7.95 8.94
CA ARG A 203 16.40 7.66 9.62
C ARG A 203 17.00 8.88 10.31
N PHE A 204 16.66 10.08 9.86
CA PHE A 204 17.16 11.33 10.43
C PHE A 204 16.03 12.29 10.83
N ILE A 205 16.40 13.27 11.66
CA ILE A 205 15.66 14.52 11.88
C ILE A 205 16.63 15.67 11.57
N GLY A 206 16.20 16.58 10.69
CA GLY A 206 16.89 17.84 10.47
C GLY A 206 16.54 18.84 11.55
N LYS A 207 17.54 19.52 12.10
CA LYS A 207 17.37 20.59 13.07
C LYS A 207 18.13 21.81 12.59
N ILE A 208 17.41 22.93 12.45
CA ILE A 208 17.95 24.20 11.97
C ILE A 208 17.68 25.23 13.07
N LYS A 209 18.75 25.82 13.60
CA LYS A 209 18.70 26.97 14.49
C LYS A 209 18.90 28.22 13.65
N LEU A 210 17.92 29.11 13.69
CA LEU A 210 17.90 30.37 12.96
C LEU A 210 17.78 31.55 13.92
N SER A 211 18.26 32.70 13.47
CA SER A 211 18.03 34.01 14.06
C SER A 211 17.43 34.92 13.00
N TRP A 212 16.67 35.94 13.41
CA TRP A 212 16.07 36.90 12.51
C TRP A 212 16.04 38.27 13.17
N SER A 213 16.26 39.31 12.36
CA SER A 213 16.00 40.70 12.72
C SER A 213 15.41 41.44 11.53
N SER A 214 14.77 42.58 11.78
CA SER A 214 14.28 43.46 10.71
C SER A 214 15.38 43.95 9.77
N ASP A 215 16.59 44.09 10.30
CA ASP A 215 17.70 44.75 9.61
C ASP A 215 18.56 43.76 8.82
N SER A 216 18.81 42.59 9.40
CA SER A 216 19.67 41.54 8.81
C SER A 216 18.91 40.42 8.10
N GLY A 217 17.58 40.38 8.25
CA GLY A 217 16.76 39.26 7.77
C GLY A 217 17.11 37.94 8.48
N LEU A 218 16.80 36.82 7.80
CA LEU A 218 17.04 35.46 8.29
C LEU A 218 18.53 35.11 8.24
N LYS A 219 19.06 34.57 9.34
CA LYS A 219 20.39 33.96 9.40
C LYS A 219 20.31 32.55 9.98
N ILE A 220 20.99 31.60 9.33
CA ILE A 220 21.14 30.24 9.86
C ILE A 220 22.35 30.20 10.79
N GLU A 221 22.12 29.98 12.08
CA GLU A 221 23.17 29.93 13.11
C GLU A 221 23.82 28.55 13.20
N LYS A 222 23.00 27.49 13.09
CA LYS A 222 23.47 26.10 13.12
C LYS A 222 22.48 25.21 12.40
N ASN A 223 22.96 24.20 11.71
CA ASN A 223 22.15 23.08 11.24
C ASN A 223 22.81 21.75 11.64
N GLU A 224 22.01 20.72 11.88
CA GLU A 224 22.49 19.37 12.17
C GLU A 224 21.47 18.31 11.76
N LEU A 225 21.97 17.10 11.45
CA LEU A 225 21.15 15.92 11.21
C LEU A 225 21.31 14.94 12.37
N ILE A 226 20.21 14.66 13.05
CA ILE A 226 20.18 13.74 14.17
C ILE A 226 19.88 12.34 13.62
N ASN A 227 20.86 11.43 13.66
CA ASN A 227 20.71 10.05 13.25
C ASN A 227 19.90 9.24 14.29
N LEU A 228 18.77 8.69 13.86
CA LEU A 228 17.87 7.85 14.65
C LEU A 228 18.19 6.35 14.50
N GLY A 229 19.48 6.03 14.50
CA GLY A 229 20.03 4.68 14.41
C GLY A 229 19.77 3.83 15.66
N PRO A 230 20.29 2.59 15.70
CA PRO A 230 20.09 1.66 16.82
C PRO A 230 20.49 2.19 18.20
N SER A 231 21.48 3.08 18.26
CA SER A 231 21.97 3.71 19.49
C SER A 231 21.06 4.81 20.04
N PHE A 232 20.10 5.31 19.25
CA PHE A 232 19.19 6.36 19.71
C PHE A 232 18.05 5.74 20.52
N SER A 233 17.79 6.31 21.70
CA SER A 233 16.75 5.84 22.62
C SER A 233 15.36 5.88 21.97
N SER A 234 14.49 4.94 22.34
CA SER A 234 13.13 4.87 21.82
C SER A 234 12.14 5.18 22.92
N ASP A 235 11.07 5.92 22.59
CA ASP A 235 9.96 6.09 23.52
C ASP A 235 9.30 4.72 23.75
N SER A 236 9.38 4.20 24.97
CA SER A 236 8.91 2.86 25.33
C SER A 236 7.40 2.71 25.10
N THR A 237 6.63 3.77 25.31
CA THR A 237 5.18 3.78 25.07
C THR A 237 4.87 3.67 23.58
N THR A 238 5.55 4.46 22.73
CA THR A 238 5.39 4.35 21.27
C THR A 238 5.91 3.02 20.75
N ALA A 239 7.03 2.52 21.26
CA ALA A 239 7.57 1.23 20.86
C ALA A 239 6.55 0.11 21.10
N ARG A 240 5.93 0.08 22.29
CA ARG A 240 4.87 -0.87 22.62
C ARG A 240 3.64 -0.72 21.72
N LYS A 241 3.20 0.52 21.45
CA LYS A 241 2.09 0.80 20.51
C LYS A 241 2.41 0.29 19.10
N LEU A 242 3.64 0.51 18.61
CA LEU A 242 4.11 0.04 17.31
C LEU A 242 4.15 -1.50 17.26
N THR A 243 4.68 -2.17 18.29
CA THR A 243 4.67 -3.64 18.36
C THR A 243 3.25 -4.19 18.31
N ASN A 244 2.31 -3.59 19.05
CA ASN A 244 0.92 -4.01 19.03
C ASN A 244 0.24 -3.76 17.67
N PHE A 245 0.55 -2.63 17.03
CA PHE A 245 0.07 -2.32 15.69
C PHE A 245 0.60 -3.35 14.66
N LEU A 246 1.91 -3.63 14.65
CA LEU A 246 2.52 -4.61 13.74
C LEU A 246 1.96 -6.03 13.94
N ARG A 247 1.66 -6.44 15.19
CA ARG A 247 0.98 -7.71 15.47
C ARG A 247 -0.42 -7.75 14.83
N LYS A 248 -1.21 -6.68 14.95
CA LYS A 248 -2.53 -6.57 14.32
C LYS A 248 -2.43 -6.56 12.79
N GLU A 249 -1.43 -5.87 12.23
CA GLU A 249 -1.16 -5.91 10.79
C GLU A 249 -0.83 -7.33 10.30
N ALA A 250 0.00 -8.08 11.03
CA ALA A 250 0.33 -9.45 10.66
C ALA A 250 -0.91 -10.36 10.62
N VAL A 251 -1.83 -10.20 11.59
CA VAL A 251 -3.12 -10.90 11.59
C VAL A 251 -3.98 -10.46 10.39
N ARG A 252 -4.13 -9.16 10.15
CA ARG A 252 -4.89 -8.63 9.00
C ARG A 252 -4.31 -9.09 7.67
N TYR A 253 -2.99 -9.11 7.53
CA TYR A 253 -2.33 -9.61 6.32
C TYR A 253 -2.61 -11.09 6.11
N ARG A 254 -2.54 -11.90 7.18
CA ARG A 254 -2.92 -13.32 7.14
C ARG A 254 -4.39 -13.49 6.73
N GLU A 255 -5.30 -12.72 7.32
CA GLU A 255 -6.72 -12.73 6.95
C GLU A 255 -6.97 -12.27 5.52
N LEU A 256 -6.29 -11.22 5.04
CA LEU A 256 -6.40 -10.76 3.65
C LEU A 256 -5.84 -11.78 2.67
N LYS A 257 -4.75 -12.45 3.02
CA LYS A 257 -4.19 -13.55 2.23
C LYS A 257 -5.16 -14.73 2.21
N LEU A 258 -5.74 -15.09 3.35
CA LEU A 258 -6.80 -16.10 3.45
C LEU A 258 -8.05 -15.69 2.65
N ARG A 259 -8.49 -14.44 2.71
CA ARG A 259 -9.61 -13.90 1.90
C ARG A 259 -9.30 -13.83 0.41
N LYS A 260 -8.06 -13.59 0.01
CA LYS A 260 -7.64 -13.70 -1.40
C LYS A 260 -7.64 -15.15 -1.87
N LEU A 261 -7.33 -16.09 -0.98
CA LEU A 261 -7.42 -17.53 -1.24
C LEU A 261 -8.90 -18.00 -1.26
N VAL A 262 -9.75 -17.45 -0.40
CA VAL A 262 -11.22 -17.63 -0.36
C VAL A 262 -11.88 -16.59 -1.27
N SER A 263 -11.71 -16.77 -2.58
CA SER A 263 -11.92 -15.72 -3.57
C SER A 263 -13.38 -15.37 -3.80
N ARG A 264 -13.63 -14.07 -3.96
CA ARG A 264 -14.81 -13.55 -4.63
C ARG A 264 -14.68 -13.69 -6.15
N ASP A 265 -15.82 -13.80 -6.83
CA ASP A 265 -15.95 -13.72 -8.28
C ASP A 265 -15.63 -12.31 -8.77
N GLU A 266 -14.70 -12.20 -9.72
CA GLU A 266 -14.15 -10.91 -10.17
C GLU A 266 -15.19 -10.06 -10.92
N LYS A 267 -16.25 -10.66 -11.48
CA LYS A 267 -17.32 -9.93 -12.20
C LYS A 267 -18.47 -9.52 -11.29
N THR A 268 -18.81 -10.34 -10.30
CA THR A 268 -20.01 -10.18 -9.48
C THR A 268 -19.73 -9.78 -8.04
N GLY A 269 -18.46 -9.82 -7.61
CA GLY A 269 -18.04 -9.48 -6.24
C GLY A 269 -18.55 -10.44 -5.16
N LYS A 270 -19.32 -11.47 -5.51
CA LYS A 270 -19.84 -12.48 -4.58
C LYS A 270 -18.75 -13.44 -4.18
N ILE A 271 -18.74 -13.86 -2.91
CA ILE A 271 -17.90 -14.98 -2.47
C ILE A 271 -18.35 -16.19 -3.29
N ARG A 272 -17.41 -16.80 -4.03
CA ARG A 272 -17.69 -17.98 -4.84
C ARG A 272 -16.66 -19.05 -4.52
N GLU A 273 -17.19 -20.24 -4.32
CA GLU A 273 -16.44 -21.39 -3.90
C GLU A 273 -15.47 -21.85 -4.99
N ARG A 274 -14.27 -22.29 -4.60
CA ARG A 274 -13.18 -22.59 -5.53
C ARG A 274 -12.65 -24.01 -5.44
N TYR A 275 -12.27 -24.51 -6.62
CA TYR A 275 -11.50 -25.74 -6.77
C TYR A 275 -10.03 -25.46 -6.44
N LEU A 276 -9.47 -26.22 -5.51
CA LEU A 276 -8.13 -26.05 -4.94
C LEU A 276 -7.13 -27.07 -5.49
N GLY A 277 -7.62 -28.16 -6.06
CA GLY A 277 -6.84 -29.28 -6.54
C GLY A 277 -6.51 -30.30 -5.46
N ILE A 278 -6.32 -31.55 -5.89
CA ILE A 278 -6.13 -32.71 -5.03
C ILE A 278 -4.91 -32.59 -4.09
N ASN A 279 -3.88 -31.85 -4.49
CA ASN A 279 -2.67 -31.64 -3.69
C ASN A 279 -2.94 -30.90 -2.38
N VAL A 280 -4.00 -30.09 -2.32
CA VAL A 280 -4.42 -29.43 -1.08
C VAL A 280 -5.07 -30.44 -0.14
N CYS A 281 -5.92 -31.33 -0.68
CA CYS A 281 -6.57 -32.41 0.07
C CYS A 281 -5.55 -33.41 0.64
N ALA A 282 -4.52 -33.75 -0.15
CA ALA A 282 -3.47 -34.70 0.22
C ALA A 282 -2.67 -34.30 1.48
N ARG A 283 -2.66 -33.01 1.86
CA ARG A 283 -1.98 -32.52 3.06
C ARG A 283 -2.59 -33.05 4.36
N CYS A 284 -3.88 -33.40 4.34
CA CYS A 284 -4.59 -33.95 5.50
C CYS A 284 -5.15 -35.36 5.23
N HIS A 285 -5.44 -35.71 3.97
CA HIS A 285 -6.01 -37.01 3.57
C HIS A 285 -5.01 -37.85 2.77
N SER A 286 -3.78 -37.99 3.28
CA SER A 286 -2.68 -38.62 2.55
C SER A 286 -2.95 -40.08 2.17
N ASP A 287 -3.67 -40.83 3.01
CA ASP A 287 -3.88 -42.26 2.79
C ASP A 287 -4.96 -42.51 1.72
N VAL A 288 -6.05 -41.74 1.77
CA VAL A 288 -7.04 -41.71 0.69
C VAL A 288 -6.38 -41.27 -0.61
N TYR A 289 -5.58 -40.20 -0.58
CA TYR A 289 -4.88 -39.67 -1.75
C TYR A 289 -4.04 -40.73 -2.46
N LYS A 290 -3.20 -41.48 -1.72
CA LYS A 290 -2.34 -42.54 -2.29
C LYS A 290 -3.12 -43.59 -3.07
N SER A 291 -4.30 -43.98 -2.57
CA SER A 291 -5.16 -44.94 -3.27
C SER A 291 -5.89 -44.29 -4.46
N TYR A 292 -6.36 -43.06 -4.31
CA TYR A 292 -7.20 -42.40 -5.30
C TYR A 292 -6.45 -42.01 -6.57
N ILE A 293 -5.19 -41.57 -6.48
CA ILE A 293 -4.39 -41.20 -7.67
C ILE A 293 -4.07 -42.37 -8.61
N MET A 294 -4.31 -43.60 -8.15
CA MET A 294 -4.16 -44.80 -8.96
C MET A 294 -5.42 -45.14 -9.77
N THR A 295 -6.54 -44.46 -9.51
CA THR A 295 -7.84 -44.75 -10.13
C THR A 295 -7.93 -44.25 -11.58
N PRO A 296 -8.81 -44.87 -12.40
CA PRO A 296 -9.11 -44.35 -13.73
C PRO A 296 -9.65 -42.92 -13.73
N HIS A 297 -10.40 -42.52 -12.70
CA HIS A 297 -10.92 -41.16 -12.56
C HIS A 297 -9.81 -40.12 -12.48
N PHE A 298 -8.81 -40.32 -11.61
CA PHE A 298 -7.69 -39.40 -11.53
C PHE A 298 -6.90 -39.31 -12.85
N ARG A 299 -6.78 -40.44 -13.57
CA ARG A 299 -6.06 -40.54 -14.83
C ARG A 299 -6.89 -40.23 -16.07
N ALA A 300 -8.15 -39.82 -15.91
CA ALA A 300 -9.08 -39.66 -17.02
C ALA A 300 -8.54 -38.74 -18.11
N PHE A 301 -7.90 -37.62 -17.74
CA PHE A 301 -7.36 -36.67 -18.72
C PHE A 301 -6.29 -37.25 -19.64
N THR A 302 -5.50 -38.22 -19.17
CA THR A 302 -4.45 -38.85 -19.96
C THR A 302 -5.03 -39.55 -21.20
N ALA A 303 -6.25 -40.08 -21.11
CA ALA A 303 -6.93 -40.70 -22.24
C ALA A 303 -7.23 -39.69 -23.37
N LEU A 304 -7.45 -38.41 -23.05
CA LEU A 304 -7.69 -37.38 -24.07
C LEU A 304 -6.42 -37.02 -24.82
N THR A 305 -5.29 -36.93 -24.11
CA THR A 305 -4.00 -36.57 -24.72
C THR A 305 -3.50 -37.59 -25.73
N SER A 306 -3.86 -38.87 -25.57
CA SER A 306 -3.52 -39.91 -26.54
C SER A 306 -4.41 -39.90 -27.78
N GLY A 307 -5.61 -39.30 -27.70
CA GLY A 307 -6.57 -39.19 -28.79
C GLY A 307 -6.64 -37.80 -29.44
N HIS A 308 -5.85 -36.83 -28.96
CA HIS A 308 -5.90 -35.41 -29.37
C HIS A 308 -7.25 -34.70 -29.10
N ASP A 309 -8.01 -35.19 -28.12
CA ASP A 309 -9.34 -34.69 -27.77
C ASP A 309 -9.34 -33.72 -26.58
N GLU A 310 -8.16 -33.33 -26.08
CA GLU A 310 -8.01 -32.49 -24.87
C GLU A 310 -8.52 -31.05 -25.00
N ASN A 311 -9.01 -30.66 -26.18
CA ASN A 311 -9.63 -29.35 -26.44
C ASN A 311 -11.15 -29.43 -26.63
N LYS A 312 -11.74 -30.64 -26.69
CA LYS A 312 -13.17 -30.81 -26.91
C LYS A 312 -13.93 -30.60 -25.61
N ALA A 313 -14.78 -29.56 -25.58
CA ALA A 313 -15.58 -29.22 -24.40
C ALA A 313 -16.42 -30.39 -23.88
N GLU A 314 -16.98 -31.20 -24.78
CA GLU A 314 -17.75 -32.40 -24.45
C GLU A 314 -16.93 -33.48 -23.71
N CYS A 315 -15.63 -33.58 -24.00
CA CYS A 315 -14.72 -34.49 -23.32
C CYS A 315 -14.24 -33.91 -21.98
N LEU A 316 -13.97 -32.60 -21.93
CA LEU A 316 -13.46 -31.94 -20.74
C LEU A 316 -14.42 -31.99 -19.54
N ILE A 317 -15.74 -32.06 -19.78
CA ILE A 317 -16.77 -32.22 -18.74
C ILE A 317 -16.49 -33.46 -17.86
N CYS A 318 -16.02 -34.56 -18.46
CA CYS A 318 -15.86 -35.85 -17.77
C CYS A 318 -14.41 -36.21 -17.44
N HIS A 319 -13.44 -35.48 -17.98
CA HIS A 319 -12.02 -35.79 -17.87
C HIS A 319 -11.23 -34.77 -17.05
N THR A 320 -11.91 -33.78 -16.48
CA THR A 320 -11.30 -32.73 -15.64
C THR A 320 -12.19 -32.40 -14.45
N THR A 321 -11.64 -31.66 -13.50
CA THR A 321 -12.35 -31.26 -12.28
C THR A 321 -12.92 -29.86 -12.43
N GLY A 322 -14.24 -29.73 -12.27
CA GLY A 322 -14.96 -28.47 -12.25
C GLY A 322 -15.16 -27.81 -13.61
N TYR A 323 -15.04 -28.52 -14.74
CA TYR A 323 -15.17 -27.89 -16.07
C TYR A 323 -16.50 -27.15 -16.25
N GLY A 324 -16.45 -25.89 -16.70
CA GLY A 324 -17.64 -25.03 -16.84
C GLY A 324 -18.20 -24.50 -15.51
N GLN A 325 -17.62 -24.88 -14.36
CA GLN A 325 -17.92 -24.30 -13.05
C GLN A 325 -16.97 -23.15 -12.74
N PHE A 326 -17.39 -22.26 -11.84
CA PHE A 326 -16.54 -21.15 -11.41
C PHE A 326 -15.23 -21.67 -10.81
N SER A 327 -14.09 -21.21 -11.34
CA SER A 327 -12.72 -21.61 -10.98
C SER A 327 -12.31 -23.07 -11.23
N GLY A 328 -13.17 -23.88 -11.84
CA GLY A 328 -12.78 -25.23 -12.25
C GLY A 328 -11.84 -25.24 -13.45
N TYR A 329 -11.57 -26.43 -13.99
CA TYR A 329 -10.56 -26.62 -15.02
C TYR A 329 -10.73 -25.69 -16.23
N SER A 330 -9.64 -25.01 -16.57
CA SER A 330 -9.40 -24.38 -17.88
C SER A 330 -7.89 -24.33 -18.12
N ARG A 331 -7.46 -24.37 -19.39
CA ARG A 331 -6.05 -24.28 -19.76
C ARG A 331 -5.40 -23.01 -19.20
N ASP A 332 -6.07 -21.87 -19.36
CA ASP A 332 -5.66 -20.58 -18.81
C ASP A 332 -5.41 -20.60 -17.29
N MET A 333 -6.27 -21.27 -16.51
CA MET A 333 -6.12 -21.34 -15.06
C MET A 333 -4.93 -22.21 -14.65
N GLU A 334 -4.68 -23.30 -15.37
CA GLU A 334 -3.54 -24.18 -15.11
C GLU A 334 -2.21 -23.45 -15.40
N GLU A 335 -2.13 -22.77 -16.54
CA GLU A 335 -0.92 -22.02 -16.95
C GLU A 335 -0.68 -20.78 -16.07
N LYS A 336 -1.72 -20.03 -15.72
CA LYS A 336 -1.58 -18.75 -14.99
C LYS A 336 -1.51 -18.93 -13.47
N LYS A 337 -2.17 -19.95 -12.90
CA LYS A 337 -2.30 -20.11 -11.44
C LYS A 337 -1.60 -21.35 -10.89
N GLY A 338 -1.08 -22.23 -11.74
CA GLY A 338 -0.33 -23.42 -11.33
C GLY A 338 -1.18 -24.44 -10.56
N ILE A 339 -2.50 -24.43 -10.75
CA ILE A 339 -3.42 -25.40 -10.14
C ILE A 339 -3.74 -26.48 -11.17
N ASN A 340 -3.35 -27.72 -10.88
CA ASN A 340 -3.68 -28.87 -11.72
C ASN A 340 -5.08 -29.41 -11.36
N LEU A 341 -6.02 -29.25 -12.29
CA LEU A 341 -7.38 -29.79 -12.23
C LEU A 341 -7.64 -30.84 -13.33
N ARG A 342 -6.59 -31.43 -13.89
CA ARG A 342 -6.70 -32.54 -14.84
C ARG A 342 -7.14 -33.81 -14.12
N GLY A 343 -8.00 -34.58 -14.76
CA GLY A 343 -8.63 -35.77 -14.18
C GLY A 343 -9.84 -35.44 -13.30
N VAL A 344 -10.59 -36.47 -12.94
CA VAL A 344 -11.71 -36.41 -11.99
C VAL A 344 -11.13 -36.55 -10.58
N GLN A 345 -10.91 -35.42 -9.91
CA GLN A 345 -10.31 -35.33 -8.58
C GLN A 345 -11.37 -35.29 -7.47
N CYS A 346 -10.95 -35.22 -6.21
CA CYS A 346 -11.84 -35.23 -5.05
C CYS A 346 -12.98 -34.21 -5.16
N GLU A 347 -12.67 -33.01 -5.64
CA GLU A 347 -13.62 -31.90 -5.70
C GLU A 347 -14.68 -32.05 -6.81
N GLU A 348 -14.49 -32.98 -7.76
CA GLU A 348 -15.50 -33.28 -8.78
C GLU A 348 -16.70 -34.02 -8.16
N CYS A 349 -16.44 -34.83 -7.13
CA CYS A 349 -17.50 -35.50 -6.39
C CYS A 349 -17.98 -34.66 -5.20
N HIS A 350 -17.05 -34.15 -4.42
CA HIS A 350 -17.40 -33.54 -3.14
C HIS A 350 -17.73 -32.04 -3.24
N GLY A 351 -17.46 -31.42 -4.39
CA GLY A 351 -17.61 -29.99 -4.61
C GLY A 351 -16.32 -29.21 -4.32
N PRO A 352 -16.36 -27.87 -4.48
CA PRO A 352 -15.17 -27.03 -4.35
C PRO A 352 -14.56 -27.10 -2.94
N GLY A 353 -13.24 -27.24 -2.84
CA GLY A 353 -12.53 -27.47 -1.57
C GLY A 353 -12.60 -26.30 -0.59
N THR A 354 -13.03 -25.10 -1.02
CA THR A 354 -13.35 -24.01 -0.09
C THR A 354 -14.64 -24.26 0.71
N MET A 355 -15.52 -25.17 0.27
CA MET A 355 -16.72 -25.63 0.99
C MET A 355 -16.46 -26.78 1.97
N HIS A 356 -15.19 -27.14 2.18
CA HIS A 356 -14.83 -28.28 3.01
C HIS A 356 -15.30 -28.09 4.48
N ALA A 357 -16.41 -28.73 4.83
CA ALA A 357 -16.98 -28.78 6.17
C ALA A 357 -16.72 -30.13 6.84
N ARG A 358 -16.40 -30.12 8.14
CA ARG A 358 -16.09 -31.33 8.95
C ARG A 358 -17.35 -31.96 9.58
N ASP A 359 -18.53 -31.56 9.14
CA ASP A 359 -19.83 -32.00 9.64
C ASP A 359 -20.44 -33.16 8.84
N GLY A 360 -19.71 -33.65 7.82
CA GLY A 360 -20.14 -34.77 6.98
C GLY A 360 -20.97 -34.36 5.75
N SER A 361 -21.39 -33.09 5.64
CA SER A 361 -22.12 -32.59 4.46
C SER A 361 -21.34 -32.78 3.15
N TYR A 362 -20.01 -32.73 3.22
CA TYR A 362 -19.09 -32.93 2.10
C TYR A 362 -19.16 -34.36 1.51
N ALA A 363 -19.60 -35.37 2.27
CA ALA A 363 -19.78 -36.74 1.77
C ALA A 363 -21.12 -36.95 1.05
N GLU A 364 -22.15 -36.17 1.41
CA GLU A 364 -23.49 -36.29 0.82
C GLU A 364 -23.53 -35.81 -0.64
N SER A 365 -22.72 -34.81 -0.98
CA SER A 365 -22.59 -34.27 -2.35
C SER A 365 -22.04 -35.31 -3.35
N ALA A 366 -21.13 -36.17 -2.90
CA ALA A 366 -20.43 -37.13 -3.76
C ALA A 366 -21.34 -38.17 -4.43
N ARG A 367 -22.48 -38.52 -3.81
CA ARG A 367 -23.42 -39.47 -4.43
C ARG A 367 -24.17 -38.87 -5.61
N LYS A 368 -24.36 -37.55 -5.63
CA LYS A 368 -25.14 -36.84 -6.65
C LYS A 368 -24.29 -36.42 -7.86
N SER A 369 -22.97 -36.55 -7.78
CA SER A 369 -22.05 -36.08 -8.84
C SER A 369 -21.90 -37.05 -10.01
N CYS A 370 -22.11 -38.36 -9.80
CA CYS A 370 -21.79 -39.40 -10.78
C CYS A 370 -22.51 -39.22 -12.12
N THR A 371 -23.76 -38.78 -12.09
CA THR A 371 -24.62 -38.62 -13.28
C THR A 371 -24.22 -37.46 -14.18
N ARG A 372 -23.27 -36.60 -13.74
CA ARG A 372 -22.70 -35.55 -14.58
C ARG A 372 -21.91 -36.13 -15.76
N CYS A 373 -21.26 -37.28 -15.54
CA CYS A 373 -20.42 -37.94 -16.54
C CYS A 373 -21.04 -39.27 -17.00
N HIS A 374 -21.68 -40.00 -16.08
CA HIS A 374 -22.35 -41.26 -16.39
C HIS A 374 -23.80 -41.01 -16.83
N THR A 375 -23.96 -40.75 -18.13
CA THR A 375 -25.27 -40.63 -18.79
C THR A 375 -25.53 -41.85 -19.69
N SER A 376 -26.76 -42.04 -20.15
CA SER A 376 -27.09 -43.09 -21.12
C SER A 376 -26.27 -43.00 -22.41
N LYS A 377 -25.82 -41.79 -22.79
CA LYS A 377 -24.97 -41.57 -23.97
C LYS A 377 -23.53 -42.05 -23.76
N TRP A 378 -22.96 -41.80 -22.59
CA TRP A 378 -21.53 -41.98 -22.32
C TRP A 378 -21.20 -43.23 -21.51
N SER A 379 -22.16 -43.73 -20.75
CA SER A 379 -22.03 -44.90 -19.87
C SER A 379 -23.38 -45.65 -19.81
N PRO A 380 -23.82 -46.27 -20.91
CA PRO A 380 -25.12 -46.93 -20.99
C PRO A 380 -25.31 -48.04 -19.94
N ASP A 381 -24.23 -48.72 -19.55
CA ASP A 381 -24.23 -49.78 -18.53
C ASP A 381 -23.93 -49.26 -17.11
N PHE A 382 -24.19 -47.97 -16.84
CA PHE A 382 -23.93 -47.40 -15.53
C PHE A 382 -24.85 -47.99 -14.45
N ASP A 383 -24.25 -48.69 -13.49
CA ASP A 383 -24.90 -49.14 -12.26
C ASP A 383 -24.28 -48.40 -11.08
N PHE A 384 -25.08 -47.56 -10.41
CA PHE A 384 -24.60 -46.68 -9.36
C PHE A 384 -23.97 -47.46 -8.20
N GLU A 385 -24.63 -48.49 -7.68
CA GLU A 385 -24.16 -49.22 -6.51
C GLU A 385 -22.86 -49.98 -6.83
N LYS A 386 -22.79 -50.63 -7.99
CA LYS A 386 -21.59 -51.35 -8.44
C LYS A 386 -20.40 -50.42 -8.69
N TYR A 387 -20.63 -49.21 -9.19
CA TYR A 387 -19.58 -48.25 -9.49
C TYR A 387 -19.13 -47.52 -8.21
N TRP A 388 -20.06 -47.22 -7.31
CA TRP A 388 -19.78 -46.57 -6.03
C TRP A 388 -18.81 -47.39 -5.17
N GLU A 389 -18.97 -48.72 -5.14
CA GLU A 389 -18.08 -49.63 -4.41
C GLU A 389 -16.60 -49.53 -4.83
N LYS A 390 -16.33 -49.13 -6.08
CA LYS A 390 -14.96 -48.98 -6.62
C LYS A 390 -14.27 -47.69 -6.19
N VAL A 391 -15.03 -46.69 -5.77
CA VAL A 391 -14.53 -45.34 -5.49
C VAL A 391 -14.73 -44.91 -4.05
N LYS A 392 -15.62 -45.57 -3.30
CA LYS A 392 -15.87 -45.25 -1.89
C LYS A 392 -14.60 -45.40 -1.06
N HIS A 393 -14.38 -44.44 -0.17
CA HIS A 393 -13.26 -44.40 0.77
C HIS A 393 -13.75 -43.84 2.11
N LYS A 394 -13.00 -44.09 3.18
CA LYS A 394 -13.27 -43.60 4.53
C LYS A 394 -12.26 -42.56 4.95
#